data_AF-A0A7S1F755-F1
#
_entry.id   AF-A0A7S1F755-F1
#
_cell.length_a   1.000
_cell.length_b   1.000
_cell.length_c   1.000
_cell.angle_alpha   90.00
_cell.angle_beta   90.00
_cell.angle_gamma   90.00
#
_symmetry.space_group_name_H-M   'P 1'
#
loop_
_entity.id
_entity.type
_entity.pdbx_description
1 polymer ?
#
loop_
_entity_poly.entity_id
_entity_poly.type
_entity_poly.pdbx_seq_one_letter_code
_entity_poly.pdbx_strand_id
1 'polypeptide(L)'
;VGSTEPLPPLSETAEMQRWVSGQEDGVDRAERSFESEVIPTAEAEERAADQQTAIPTSAQDAAASQRSERTSGEPVDVAAPVPCSSRLRWNRGKRSEVVPQMDPEEVSLLAWKASLHDARVRDLAWALDAENAVVIGSMALGVSDVRHVDDASLRTLFPNLSSELQDLDRDPASLHEWLRRLSGENEHFVGKYFEALVFFALSHLAPSARVVFENYPIWDAEALVGEVDAIIEVDAQSSRPWGLSSAVAGYEGGGPSETTPVVDSLEVGDRVPCRPLCADRLHHLELACKFFLVASEEEEERTEGPTILRSPWSAMVGPDGDTLEWKYFKMKDVQLRRSGVAPLKDLLREDPMRWIWMYGRHFRHFSKLQQPLGIFLESRPGSLSWRCERLGGTAGWWCYEDELAACIGDLWDGEFRFLPLRKPYWLAPITFASTHPDFGPAVTATQLLIRRAQLVRQGTAKRVLIAVVAAAGQSWIEVHRGFVVPRSWPQTVS
;
A
#
# COMPACT_ATOMS: atom_id res chain seq x y z
N VAL A 1 -38.16 -31.09 -34.35
CA VAL A 1 -36.84 -31.76 -34.31
C VAL A 1 -35.80 -30.67 -34.27
N GLY A 2 -35.55 -30.13 -33.09
CA GLY A 2 -34.54 -29.12 -32.81
C GLY A 2 -33.74 -29.63 -31.63
N SER A 3 -32.44 -29.82 -31.83
CA SER A 3 -31.50 -30.21 -30.79
C SER A 3 -30.70 -28.97 -30.42
N THR A 4 -31.00 -28.40 -29.25
CA THR A 4 -30.13 -27.47 -28.54
C THR A 4 -29.19 -28.31 -27.69
N GLU A 5 -28.00 -28.61 -28.20
CA GLU A 5 -26.91 -29.07 -27.35
C GLU A 5 -26.31 -27.85 -26.61
N PRO A 6 -26.08 -27.96 -25.30
CA PRO A 6 -25.39 -26.91 -24.55
C PRO A 6 -23.90 -26.93 -24.93
N LEU A 7 -23.33 -25.75 -25.13
CA LEU A 7 -21.88 -25.57 -25.26
C LEU A 7 -21.18 -26.09 -23.99
N PRO A 8 -20.04 -26.79 -24.12
CA PRO A 8 -19.30 -27.28 -22.97
C PRO A 8 -18.72 -26.09 -22.18
N PRO A 9 -18.58 -26.21 -20.84
CA PRO A 9 -17.96 -25.17 -20.03
C PRO A 9 -16.49 -25.01 -20.44
N LEU A 10 -16.08 -23.76 -20.68
CA LEU A 10 -14.70 -23.39 -20.98
C LEU A 10 -13.79 -23.78 -19.81
N SER A 11 -12.77 -24.58 -20.09
CA SER A 11 -11.72 -24.99 -19.16
C SER A 11 -10.65 -23.89 -18.95
N GLU A 12 -11.09 -22.64 -18.72
CA GLU A 12 -10.21 -21.47 -18.45
C GLU A 12 -9.46 -21.57 -17.11
N THR A 13 -9.83 -22.52 -16.25
CA THR A 13 -9.24 -22.67 -14.91
C THR A 13 -7.80 -23.20 -14.91
N ALA A 14 -7.43 -24.07 -15.84
CA ALA A 14 -6.10 -24.71 -15.81
C ALA A 14 -4.96 -23.81 -16.34
N GLU A 15 -5.21 -23.02 -17.39
CA GLU A 15 -4.22 -22.04 -17.89
C GLU A 15 -4.09 -20.86 -16.94
N MET A 16 -5.21 -20.41 -16.35
CA MET A 16 -5.19 -19.36 -15.32
C MET A 16 -4.47 -19.82 -14.04
N GLN A 17 -4.65 -21.07 -13.60
CA GLN A 17 -3.92 -21.62 -12.46
C GLN A 17 -2.41 -21.76 -12.72
N ARG A 18 -1.99 -22.22 -13.91
CA ARG A 18 -0.56 -22.27 -14.28
C ARG A 18 0.08 -20.88 -14.32
N TRP A 19 -0.66 -19.89 -14.82
CA TRP A 19 -0.18 -18.51 -14.89
C TRP A 19 -0.04 -17.88 -13.50
N VAL A 20 -0.98 -18.15 -12.59
CA VAL A 20 -0.95 -17.68 -11.19
C VAL A 20 0.25 -18.24 -10.42
N SER A 21 0.52 -19.55 -10.52
CA SER A 21 1.66 -20.16 -9.80
C SER A 21 3.03 -19.70 -10.32
N GLY A 22 3.14 -19.32 -11.60
CA GLY A 22 4.41 -18.88 -12.19
C GLY A 22 4.84 -17.46 -11.79
N GLN A 23 3.91 -16.59 -11.39
CA GLN A 23 4.19 -15.20 -11.02
C GLN A 23 4.69 -15.06 -9.56
N GLU A 24 4.13 -15.84 -8.64
CA GLU A 24 4.45 -15.75 -7.20
C GLU A 24 5.90 -16.22 -6.91
N ASP A 25 6.38 -17.27 -7.57
CA ASP A 25 7.75 -17.79 -7.39
C ASP A 25 8.87 -16.89 -7.95
N GLY A 26 8.56 -16.05 -8.95
CA GLY A 26 9.54 -15.24 -9.66
C GLY A 26 9.92 -13.94 -8.95
N VAL A 27 8.95 -13.31 -8.27
CA VAL A 27 9.14 -12.03 -7.57
C VAL A 27 9.92 -12.23 -6.26
N ASP A 28 9.66 -13.32 -5.55
CA ASP A 28 10.23 -13.60 -4.22
C ASP A 28 11.75 -13.88 -4.27
N ARG A 29 12.23 -14.53 -5.33
CA ARG A 29 13.66 -14.87 -5.47
C ARG A 29 14.52 -13.64 -5.77
N ALA A 30 13.97 -12.62 -6.43
CA ALA A 30 14.69 -11.40 -6.79
C ALA A 30 14.76 -10.37 -5.64
N GLU A 31 13.84 -10.43 -4.68
CA GLU A 31 13.81 -9.53 -3.52
C GLU A 31 14.80 -9.98 -2.41
N ARG A 32 14.98 -11.29 -2.17
CA ARG A 32 15.84 -11.84 -1.10
C ARG A 32 17.36 -11.55 -1.24
N SER A 33 17.91 -11.45 -2.44
CA SER A 33 19.37 -11.26 -2.63
C SER A 33 19.89 -9.85 -2.29
N PHE A 34 19.01 -8.88 -2.05
CA PHE A 34 19.37 -7.45 -2.03
C PHE A 34 19.58 -6.85 -0.63
N GLU A 35 18.94 -7.39 0.41
CA GLU A 35 18.99 -6.74 1.74
C GLU A 35 20.35 -6.83 2.45
N SER A 36 21.24 -7.71 1.99
CA SER A 36 22.60 -7.82 2.54
C SER A 36 23.55 -6.67 2.13
N GLU A 37 23.20 -5.85 1.12
CA GLU A 37 24.11 -4.83 0.56
C GLU A 37 23.80 -3.37 0.99
N VAL A 38 22.68 -3.11 1.69
CA VAL A 38 22.16 -1.74 1.87
C VAL A 38 22.64 -1.02 3.14
N ILE A 39 23.32 -1.71 4.07
CA ILE A 39 23.84 -1.08 5.29
C ILE A 39 25.37 -1.15 5.29
N PRO A 40 26.10 -0.05 5.03
CA PRO A 40 27.43 0.10 5.60
C PRO A 40 27.24 0.09 7.11
N THR A 41 27.80 -0.91 7.81
CA THR A 41 27.88 -0.86 9.26
C THR A 41 28.63 0.40 9.69
N ALA A 42 28.35 0.95 10.87
CA ALA A 42 29.10 2.11 11.39
C ALA A 42 30.63 1.91 11.36
N GLU A 43 31.08 0.65 11.43
CA GLU A 43 32.48 0.24 11.26
C GLU A 43 33.06 0.49 9.85
N ALA A 44 32.23 0.50 8.80
CA ALA A 44 32.65 0.78 7.43
C ALA A 44 32.90 2.28 7.20
N GLU A 45 32.13 3.15 7.87
CA GLU A 45 32.35 4.60 7.85
C GLU A 45 33.55 5.00 8.71
N GLU A 46 33.78 4.33 9.84
CA GLU A 46 34.96 4.54 10.70
C GLU A 46 36.27 4.13 9.98
N ARG A 47 36.28 3.00 9.25
CA ARG A 47 37.44 2.59 8.43
C ARG A 47 37.73 3.50 7.24
N ALA A 48 36.70 4.16 6.69
CA ALA A 48 36.88 5.11 5.60
C ALA A 48 37.47 6.45 6.08
N ALA A 49 37.16 6.85 7.32
CA ALA A 49 37.73 8.03 7.97
C ALA A 49 39.20 7.83 8.34
N ASP A 50 39.58 6.64 8.84
CA ASP A 50 40.96 6.34 9.23
C ASP A 50 41.94 6.24 8.04
N GLN A 51 41.45 5.93 6.83
CA GLN A 51 42.29 5.86 5.63
C GLN A 51 42.61 7.23 5.01
N GLN A 52 41.97 8.32 5.46
CA GLN A 52 42.25 9.68 4.96
C GLN A 52 43.32 10.45 5.75
N THR A 53 43.83 9.90 6.85
CA THR A 53 44.85 10.56 7.70
C THR A 53 46.31 10.15 7.42
N ALA A 54 46.58 9.33 6.39
CA ALA A 54 47.95 8.92 6.06
C ALA A 54 48.43 9.49 4.71
N ILE A 55 48.77 10.77 4.68
CA ILE A 55 49.62 11.36 3.62
C ILE A 55 50.95 11.76 4.25
N PRO A 56 52.09 11.18 3.83
CA PRO A 56 53.40 11.62 4.31
C PRO A 56 53.88 12.85 3.53
N THR A 57 54.29 13.85 4.29
CA THR A 57 54.93 15.09 3.83
C THR A 57 56.43 14.85 3.60
N SER A 58 56.89 14.84 2.34
CA SER A 58 58.27 15.12 1.90
C SER A 58 58.29 15.02 0.37
N ALA A 59 58.92 15.86 -0.46
CA ALA A 59 59.96 16.85 -0.27
C ALA A 59 59.88 17.88 -1.42
N GLN A 60 60.34 19.11 -1.15
CA GLN A 60 60.66 20.13 -2.13
C GLN A 60 62.08 19.93 -2.69
N ASP A 61 62.29 20.55 -3.86
CA ASP A 61 63.55 20.93 -4.53
C ASP A 61 64.24 19.93 -5.48
N ALA A 62 64.19 20.23 -6.78
CA ALA A 62 65.37 20.72 -7.54
C ALA A 62 65.10 20.91 -9.06
N ALA A 63 65.30 22.15 -9.50
CA ALA A 63 65.94 22.65 -10.73
C ALA A 63 65.93 21.88 -12.08
N ALA A 64 65.39 22.60 -13.08
CA ALA A 64 66.02 23.02 -14.35
C ALA A 64 66.48 22.01 -15.44
N SER A 65 66.03 22.36 -16.66
CA SER A 65 66.72 22.21 -17.96
C SER A 65 66.55 20.89 -18.71
N GLN A 66 65.80 20.88 -19.82
CA GLN A 66 66.38 20.84 -21.18
C GLN A 66 65.32 20.88 -22.31
N ARG A 67 65.85 21.26 -23.47
CA ARG A 67 65.29 21.67 -24.77
C ARG A 67 64.79 20.51 -25.65
N SER A 68 63.96 20.88 -26.64
CA SER A 68 63.73 20.19 -27.94
C SER A 68 62.90 18.89 -27.82
N GLU A 69 61.95 18.55 -28.70
CA GLU A 69 61.91 18.75 -30.14
C GLU A 69 60.46 18.60 -30.69
N ARG A 70 60.26 19.09 -31.92
CA ARG A 70 59.01 19.04 -32.71
C ARG A 70 58.54 17.61 -33.00
N THR A 71 57.23 17.39 -33.00
CA THR A 71 56.52 16.68 -34.07
C THR A 71 55.06 17.12 -34.16
N SER A 72 54.70 17.55 -35.36
CA SER A 72 53.37 17.89 -35.84
C SER A 72 52.47 16.65 -35.92
N GLY A 73 51.29 16.71 -35.31
CA GLY A 73 50.18 15.80 -35.54
C GLY A 73 48.89 16.60 -35.65
N GLU A 74 48.17 16.40 -36.76
CA GLU A 74 46.89 17.04 -37.08
C GLU A 74 45.83 16.77 -36.01
N PRO A 75 44.95 17.74 -35.68
CA PRO A 75 43.79 17.47 -34.85
C PRO A 75 42.66 16.88 -35.70
N VAL A 76 42.21 15.69 -35.32
CA VAL A 76 40.94 15.09 -35.74
C VAL A 76 39.81 15.87 -35.05
N ASP A 77 38.84 16.32 -35.84
CA ASP A 77 37.60 16.96 -35.38
C ASP A 77 36.84 16.04 -34.40
N VAL A 78 36.78 16.45 -33.14
CA VAL A 78 35.89 15.86 -32.13
C VAL A 78 34.63 16.72 -32.07
N ALA A 79 33.50 16.06 -32.32
CA ALA A 79 32.16 16.62 -32.33
C ALA A 79 31.84 17.43 -31.06
N ALA A 80 31.19 18.58 -31.28
CA ALA A 80 30.71 19.47 -30.24
C ALA A 80 29.64 18.80 -29.35
N PRO A 81 29.61 19.09 -28.04
CA PRO A 81 28.54 18.63 -27.16
C PRO A 81 27.24 19.38 -27.45
N VAL A 82 26.14 18.63 -27.50
CA VAL A 82 24.76 19.13 -27.62
C VAL A 82 24.40 20.00 -26.41
N PRO A 83 23.92 21.24 -26.58
CA PRO A 83 23.46 22.05 -25.45
C PRO A 83 22.05 21.63 -25.02
N CYS A 84 21.96 20.91 -23.90
CA CYS A 84 20.70 20.69 -23.20
C CYS A 84 20.30 22.00 -22.50
N SER A 85 19.39 22.77 -23.11
CA SER A 85 18.86 24.01 -22.53
C SER A 85 17.37 24.18 -22.84
N SER A 86 16.53 23.27 -22.35
CA SER A 86 15.09 23.52 -22.22
C SER A 86 14.82 24.22 -20.88
N ARG A 87 15.03 25.54 -20.85
CA ARG A 87 14.43 26.38 -19.79
C ARG A 87 12.92 26.44 -20.03
N LEU A 88 12.18 25.50 -19.46
CA LEU A 88 10.73 25.57 -19.31
C LEU A 88 10.39 26.79 -18.45
N ARG A 89 9.92 27.85 -19.09
CA ARG A 89 9.46 29.08 -18.43
C ARG A 89 8.03 28.83 -17.94
N TRP A 90 7.88 28.57 -16.65
CA TRP A 90 6.58 28.39 -16.02
C TRP A 90 5.85 29.75 -15.91
N ASN A 91 4.68 29.85 -16.54
CA ASN A 91 3.81 31.03 -16.43
C ASN A 91 3.05 30.98 -15.10
N ARG A 92 3.37 31.90 -14.18
CA ARG A 92 2.56 32.21 -12.98
C ARG A 92 1.26 32.89 -13.40
N GLY A 93 0.26 32.12 -13.82
CA GLY A 93 -1.11 32.62 -13.97
C GLY A 93 -1.75 32.81 -12.58
N LYS A 94 -2.27 34.01 -12.30
CA LYS A 94 -3.08 34.29 -11.09
C LYS A 94 -4.37 33.46 -11.15
N ARG A 95 -4.49 32.44 -10.30
CA ARG A 95 -5.77 31.74 -10.04
C ARG A 95 -6.33 32.19 -8.69
N SER A 96 -7.65 32.34 -8.63
CA SER A 96 -8.40 32.63 -7.41
C SER A 96 -8.45 31.37 -6.54
N GLU A 97 -7.89 31.43 -5.34
CA GLU A 97 -7.95 30.38 -4.33
C GLU A 97 -9.38 30.31 -3.77
N VAL A 98 -10.18 29.34 -4.22
CA VAL A 98 -11.35 28.89 -3.47
C VAL A 98 -10.87 27.73 -2.61
N VAL A 99 -10.69 27.97 -1.32
CA VAL A 99 -10.32 26.93 -0.34
C VAL A 99 -11.62 26.27 0.15
N PRO A 100 -11.83 24.97 -0.08
CA PRO A 100 -12.91 24.21 0.54
C PRO A 100 -12.84 24.31 2.07
N GLN A 101 -13.93 24.70 2.73
CA GLN A 101 -14.03 24.57 4.18
C GLN A 101 -14.28 23.09 4.51
N MET A 102 -13.38 22.48 5.29
CA MET A 102 -13.57 21.14 5.83
C MET A 102 -14.45 21.16 7.07
N ASP A 103 -15.14 20.04 7.28
CA ASP A 103 -15.79 19.76 8.55
C ASP A 103 -14.71 19.65 9.66
N PRO A 104 -14.84 20.40 10.77
CA PRO A 104 -13.96 20.27 11.94
C PRO A 104 -13.75 18.83 12.42
N GLU A 105 -14.72 17.93 12.23
CA GLU A 105 -14.63 16.53 12.66
C GLU A 105 -13.60 15.72 11.85
N GLU A 106 -13.52 15.90 10.53
CA GLU A 106 -12.53 15.20 9.69
C GLU A 106 -11.09 15.63 10.02
N VAL A 107 -10.90 16.93 10.26
CA VAL A 107 -9.63 17.50 10.69
C VAL A 107 -9.19 16.88 12.02
N SER A 108 -10.14 16.65 12.93
CA SER A 108 -9.90 16.02 14.22
C SER A 108 -9.46 14.56 14.09
N LEU A 109 -10.05 13.78 13.17
CA LEU A 109 -9.73 12.34 13.03
C LEU A 109 -8.32 12.11 12.47
N LEU A 110 -7.92 12.88 11.45
CA LEU A 110 -6.56 12.77 10.89
C LEU A 110 -5.49 13.26 11.87
N ALA A 111 -5.73 14.39 12.52
CA ALA A 111 -4.84 14.89 13.56
C ALA A 111 -4.70 13.87 14.70
N TRP A 112 -5.79 13.19 15.04
CA TRP A 112 -5.78 12.11 16.02
C TRP A 112 -4.93 10.90 15.57
N LYS A 113 -5.10 10.39 14.34
CA LYS A 113 -4.27 9.28 13.83
C LYS A 113 -2.78 9.64 13.80
N ALA A 114 -2.47 10.88 13.40
CA ALA A 114 -1.09 11.39 13.40
C ALA A 114 -0.51 11.60 14.82
N SER A 115 -1.36 11.67 15.84
CA SER A 115 -0.93 11.82 17.23
C SER A 115 -0.42 10.52 17.88
N LEU A 116 -0.74 9.35 17.30
CA LEU A 116 -0.27 8.05 17.76
C LEU A 116 1.26 7.96 17.63
N HIS A 117 1.94 7.59 18.70
CA HIS A 117 3.40 7.61 18.82
C HIS A 117 4.07 6.35 18.27
N ASP A 118 3.48 5.18 18.45
CA ASP A 118 4.02 3.91 17.96
C ASP A 118 3.73 3.71 16.47
N ALA A 119 4.75 3.34 15.71
CA ALA A 119 4.64 3.18 14.26
C ALA A 119 3.71 2.02 13.86
N ARG A 120 3.69 0.92 14.62
CA ARG A 120 2.85 -0.24 14.34
C ARG A 120 1.40 0.04 14.68
N VAL A 121 1.15 0.82 15.73
CA VAL A 121 -0.21 1.26 16.07
C VAL A 121 -0.75 2.25 15.02
N ARG A 122 0.09 3.12 14.46
CA ARG A 122 -0.29 3.95 13.29
C ARG A 122 -0.65 3.09 12.06
N ASP A 123 0.15 2.06 11.76
CA ASP A 123 -0.15 1.14 10.66
C ASP A 123 -1.46 0.38 10.89
N LEU A 124 -1.73 -0.05 12.12
CA LEU A 124 -3.00 -0.67 12.51
C LEU A 124 -4.18 0.31 12.32
N ALA A 125 -4.04 1.55 12.81
CA ALA A 125 -5.04 2.59 12.64
C ALA A 125 -5.32 2.88 11.15
N TRP A 126 -4.29 2.82 10.31
CA TRP A 126 -4.42 2.95 8.85
C TRP A 126 -5.17 1.76 8.24
N ALA A 127 -4.89 0.53 8.69
CA ALA A 127 -5.57 -0.68 8.21
C ALA A 127 -7.05 -0.75 8.61
N LEU A 128 -7.45 -0.03 9.67
CA LEU A 128 -8.81 0.02 10.21
C LEU A 128 -9.53 1.33 9.89
N ASP A 129 -9.19 1.95 8.76
CA ASP A 129 -9.73 3.23 8.34
C ASP A 129 -10.32 3.11 6.93
N ALA A 130 -11.65 3.20 6.81
CA ALA A 130 -12.31 2.96 5.53
C ALA A 130 -11.93 3.97 4.46
N GLU A 131 -11.47 5.17 4.83
CA GLU A 131 -10.93 6.14 3.86
C GLU A 131 -9.75 5.57 3.04
N ASN A 132 -9.09 4.52 3.55
CA ASN A 132 -7.98 3.84 2.87
C ASN A 132 -8.41 2.75 1.89
N ALA A 133 -9.71 2.51 1.72
CA ALA A 133 -10.21 1.58 0.74
C ALA A 133 -9.95 2.08 -0.70
N VAL A 134 -9.38 1.21 -1.52
CA VAL A 134 -9.03 1.53 -2.92
C VAL A 134 -10.29 1.61 -3.81
N VAL A 135 -11.36 0.94 -3.39
CA VAL A 135 -12.57 0.75 -4.19
C VAL A 135 -13.70 1.74 -3.84
N ILE A 136 -13.53 2.57 -2.80
CA ILE A 136 -14.59 3.50 -2.37
C ILE A 136 -14.79 4.62 -3.41
N GLY A 137 -16.06 4.85 -3.78
CA GLY A 137 -16.49 5.94 -4.66
C GLY A 137 -16.52 5.60 -6.15
N SER A 138 -16.18 4.37 -6.54
CA SER A 138 -16.33 3.93 -7.93
C SER A 138 -17.79 3.62 -8.26
N MET A 139 -18.41 4.45 -9.10
CA MET A 139 -19.69 4.18 -9.76
C MET A 139 -19.70 2.87 -10.60
N ALA A 140 -18.57 2.15 -10.69
CA ALA A 140 -18.45 0.93 -11.47
C ALA A 140 -19.04 -0.32 -10.79
N LEU A 141 -19.40 -0.24 -9.51
CA LEU A 141 -20.07 -1.36 -8.84
C LEU A 141 -21.56 -1.30 -9.13
N GLY A 142 -21.96 -1.97 -10.21
CA GLY A 142 -23.32 -2.49 -10.32
C GLY A 142 -23.66 -3.36 -9.10
N VAL A 143 -24.92 -3.78 -8.98
CA VAL A 143 -25.37 -4.65 -7.88
C VAL A 143 -24.43 -5.86 -7.78
N SER A 144 -23.59 -5.90 -6.75
CA SER A 144 -22.64 -6.98 -6.48
C SER A 144 -23.15 -7.80 -5.31
N ASP A 145 -22.98 -9.12 -5.40
CA ASP A 145 -23.24 -10.07 -4.31
C ASP A 145 -22.14 -10.06 -3.23
N VAL A 146 -21.16 -9.18 -3.35
CA VAL A 146 -20.04 -9.02 -2.44
C VAL A 146 -20.09 -7.65 -1.77
N ARG A 147 -19.91 -7.64 -0.46
CA ARG A 147 -19.86 -6.40 0.34
C ARG A 147 -18.44 -5.91 0.44
N HIS A 148 -18.29 -4.60 0.56
CA HIS A 148 -17.01 -3.95 0.83
C HIS A 148 -16.98 -3.54 2.31
N VAL A 149 -15.83 -3.70 2.95
CA VAL A 149 -15.66 -3.23 4.33
C VAL A 149 -15.63 -1.70 4.32
N ASP A 150 -16.75 -1.10 4.74
CA ASP A 150 -16.97 0.33 4.85
C ASP A 150 -16.94 0.81 6.31
N ASP A 151 -17.13 2.11 6.52
CA ASP A 151 -17.18 2.70 7.87
C ASP A 151 -18.23 2.06 8.77
N ALA A 152 -19.38 1.66 8.21
CA ALA A 152 -20.46 1.06 8.99
C ALA A 152 -20.03 -0.33 9.50
N SER A 153 -19.43 -1.13 8.61
CA SER A 153 -18.84 -2.44 8.91
C SER A 153 -17.76 -2.31 10.00
N LEU A 154 -16.82 -1.38 9.83
CA LEU A 154 -15.76 -1.12 10.82
C LEU A 154 -16.32 -0.68 12.17
N ARG A 155 -17.32 0.22 12.21
CA ARG A 155 -17.94 0.65 13.48
C ARG A 155 -18.61 -0.48 14.23
N THR A 156 -19.12 -1.50 13.54
CA THR A 156 -19.75 -2.63 14.22
C THR A 156 -18.75 -3.68 14.68
N LEU A 157 -17.68 -3.89 13.92
CA LEU A 157 -16.58 -4.72 14.37
C LEU A 157 -15.82 -4.06 15.53
N PHE A 158 -15.58 -2.74 15.46
CA PHE A 158 -14.71 -1.99 16.36
C PHE A 158 -15.42 -0.75 16.94
N PRO A 159 -16.45 -0.91 17.79
CA PRO A 159 -17.24 0.22 18.29
C PRO A 159 -16.44 1.21 19.14
N ASN A 160 -15.33 0.77 19.75
CA ASN A 160 -14.46 1.59 20.61
C ASN A 160 -13.08 1.83 19.99
N LEU A 161 -12.95 1.75 18.66
CA LEU A 161 -11.67 1.71 17.96
C LEU A 161 -10.70 2.82 18.41
N SER A 162 -11.17 4.06 18.55
CA SER A 162 -10.30 5.18 18.93
C SER A 162 -9.72 5.06 20.34
N SER A 163 -10.49 4.64 21.34
CA SER A 163 -9.96 4.46 22.70
C SER A 163 -9.03 3.26 22.78
N GLU A 164 -9.39 2.15 22.12
CA GLU A 164 -8.57 0.94 22.07
C GLU A 164 -7.20 1.19 21.42
N LEU A 165 -7.16 1.95 20.30
CA LEU A 165 -5.90 2.32 19.67
C LEU A 165 -5.06 3.27 20.53
N GLN A 166 -5.67 4.18 21.29
CA GLN A 166 -4.92 5.02 22.24
C GLN A 166 -4.34 4.22 23.40
N ASP A 167 -5.08 3.24 23.92
CA ASP A 167 -4.60 2.37 24.98
C ASP A 167 -3.45 1.50 24.47
N LEU A 168 -3.57 0.97 23.25
CA LEU A 168 -2.52 0.20 22.58
C LEU A 168 -1.29 1.06 22.23
N ASP A 169 -1.45 2.33 21.87
CA ASP A 169 -0.33 3.24 21.61
C ASP A 169 0.50 3.53 22.87
N ARG A 170 -0.15 3.54 24.05
CA ARG A 170 0.52 3.69 25.34
C ARG A 170 1.28 2.42 25.76
N ASP A 171 0.81 1.25 25.34
CA ASP A 171 1.47 -0.04 25.60
C ASP A 171 1.40 -0.98 24.36
N PRO A 172 2.29 -0.78 23.36
CA PRO A 172 2.23 -1.49 22.09
C PRO A 172 2.81 -2.91 22.15
N ALA A 173 3.21 -3.39 23.34
CA ALA A 173 3.95 -4.64 23.49
C ALA A 173 3.20 -5.86 22.94
N SER A 174 1.88 -5.92 23.10
CA SER A 174 1.03 -7.01 22.61
C SER A 174 0.99 -7.06 21.09
N LEU A 175 0.87 -5.91 20.42
CA LEU A 175 0.92 -5.80 18.97
C LEU A 175 2.30 -6.16 18.42
N HIS A 176 3.36 -5.70 19.06
CA HIS A 176 4.73 -6.04 18.64
C HIS A 176 5.00 -7.53 18.79
N GLU A 177 4.55 -8.17 19.88
CA GLU A 177 4.63 -9.63 20.03
C GLU A 177 3.79 -10.38 18.98
N TRP A 178 2.60 -9.86 18.65
CA TRP A 178 1.80 -10.43 17.56
C TRP A 178 2.55 -10.40 16.23
N LEU A 179 3.10 -9.24 15.86
CA LEU A 179 3.81 -9.03 14.60
C LEU A 179 5.14 -9.77 14.52
N ARG A 180 5.79 -10.09 15.65
CA ARG A 180 6.98 -10.96 15.67
C ARG A 180 6.73 -12.35 15.11
N ARG A 181 5.47 -12.82 15.03
CA ARG A 181 5.14 -14.10 14.37
C ARG A 181 5.30 -14.08 12.85
N LEU A 182 5.30 -12.90 12.24
CA LEU A 182 5.61 -12.74 10.82
C LEU A 182 7.10 -12.94 10.52
N SER A 183 7.95 -13.08 11.55
CA SER A 183 9.39 -13.16 11.37
C SER A 183 9.84 -14.37 10.56
N GLY A 184 10.78 -14.15 9.64
CA GLY A 184 11.26 -15.13 8.68
C GLY A 184 10.99 -14.74 7.23
N GLU A 185 10.64 -15.70 6.37
CA GLU A 185 10.53 -15.50 4.92
C GLU A 185 9.44 -14.49 4.50
N ASN A 186 8.54 -14.13 5.41
CA ASN A 186 7.36 -13.30 5.11
C ASN A 186 7.48 -11.85 5.56
N GLU A 187 8.58 -11.45 6.20
CA GLU A 187 8.75 -10.08 6.74
C GLU A 187 8.64 -9.00 5.65
N HIS A 188 8.94 -9.33 4.39
CA HIS A 188 9.01 -8.36 3.30
C HIS A 188 7.67 -8.16 2.56
N PHE A 189 6.59 -8.85 2.92
CA PHE A 189 5.30 -8.70 2.20
C PHE A 189 4.38 -7.72 2.90
N VAL A 190 4.07 -6.61 2.22
CA VAL A 190 3.09 -5.64 2.71
C VAL A 190 1.69 -6.27 2.88
N GLY A 191 1.34 -7.23 2.01
CA GLY A 191 0.08 -7.98 2.10
C GLY A 191 -0.03 -8.79 3.40
N LYS A 192 0.95 -9.64 3.69
CA LYS A 192 0.99 -10.45 4.92
C LYS A 192 1.08 -9.59 6.19
N TYR A 193 1.80 -8.48 6.14
CA TYR A 193 1.82 -7.51 7.24
C TYR A 193 0.44 -6.88 7.49
N PHE A 194 -0.25 -6.46 6.42
CA PHE A 194 -1.61 -5.93 6.51
C PHE A 194 -2.60 -6.97 7.06
N GLU A 195 -2.54 -8.22 6.56
CA GLU A 195 -3.35 -9.33 7.05
C GLU A 195 -3.14 -9.53 8.57
N ALA A 196 -1.89 -9.57 9.02
CA ALA A 196 -1.60 -9.74 10.45
C ALA A 196 -2.13 -8.59 11.32
N LEU A 197 -2.10 -7.34 10.82
CA LEU A 197 -2.71 -6.20 11.51
C LEU A 197 -4.23 -6.37 11.64
N VAL A 198 -4.89 -6.79 10.55
CA VAL A 198 -6.34 -7.05 10.54
C VAL A 198 -6.69 -8.22 11.47
N PHE A 199 -5.92 -9.30 11.47
CA PHE A 199 -6.15 -10.43 12.39
C PHE A 199 -5.91 -10.08 13.84
N PHE A 200 -4.89 -9.26 14.15
CA PHE A 200 -4.71 -8.70 15.48
C PHE A 200 -5.96 -7.92 15.90
N ALA A 201 -6.44 -7.01 15.05
CA ALA A 201 -7.64 -6.22 15.32
C ALA A 201 -8.85 -7.12 15.58
N LEU A 202 -9.13 -8.08 14.69
CA LEU A 202 -10.26 -9.00 14.83
C LEU A 202 -10.17 -9.85 16.10
N SER A 203 -8.97 -10.22 16.53
CA SER A 203 -8.76 -11.08 17.70
C SER A 203 -8.79 -10.33 19.03
N HIS A 204 -8.34 -9.07 19.03
CA HIS A 204 -8.10 -8.31 20.27
C HIS A 204 -8.98 -7.08 20.44
N LEU A 205 -9.42 -6.47 19.33
CA LEU A 205 -10.14 -5.20 19.33
C LEU A 205 -11.60 -5.32 18.89
N ALA A 206 -12.01 -6.48 18.33
CA ALA A 206 -13.38 -6.71 17.85
C ALA A 206 -14.20 -7.57 18.84
N PRO A 207 -14.84 -6.97 19.86
CA PRO A 207 -15.60 -7.74 20.86
C PRO A 207 -16.83 -8.45 20.28
N SER A 208 -17.28 -8.03 19.10
CA SER A 208 -18.44 -8.56 18.37
C SER A 208 -18.09 -9.62 17.34
N ALA A 209 -16.80 -9.92 17.13
CA ALA A 209 -16.35 -10.87 16.13
C ALA A 209 -15.47 -11.95 16.74
N ARG A 210 -15.54 -13.15 16.15
CA ARG A 210 -14.66 -14.26 16.46
C ARG A 210 -14.03 -14.78 15.17
N VAL A 211 -12.71 -14.84 15.12
CA VAL A 211 -11.99 -15.48 14.01
C VAL A 211 -12.21 -16.99 14.09
N VAL A 212 -12.82 -17.57 13.05
CA VAL A 212 -13.04 -19.02 12.90
C VAL A 212 -11.86 -19.64 12.15
N PHE A 213 -11.44 -18.99 11.06
CA PHE A 213 -10.31 -19.38 10.24
C PHE A 213 -9.45 -18.16 9.91
N GLU A 214 -8.14 -18.38 9.87
CA GLU A 214 -7.11 -17.44 9.41
C GLU A 214 -6.21 -18.20 8.43
N ASN A 215 -5.96 -17.64 7.24
CA ASN A 215 -5.08 -18.18 6.21
C ASN A 215 -5.32 -19.68 5.95
N TYR A 216 -6.58 -20.07 5.80
CA TYR A 216 -6.98 -21.48 5.80
C TYR A 216 -6.77 -22.10 4.41
N PRO A 217 -5.84 -23.08 4.28
CA PRO A 217 -5.59 -23.74 3.02
C PRO A 217 -6.73 -24.70 2.68
N ILE A 218 -7.16 -24.69 1.42
CA ILE A 218 -8.22 -25.54 0.89
C ILE A 218 -7.57 -26.61 0.01
N TRP A 219 -7.76 -27.85 0.43
CA TRP A 219 -7.21 -29.02 -0.24
C TRP A 219 -8.33 -29.80 -0.93
N ASP A 220 -8.11 -30.19 -2.18
CA ASP A 220 -8.93 -31.16 -2.92
C ASP A 220 -8.07 -32.35 -3.30
N ALA A 221 -8.40 -33.53 -2.77
CA ALA A 221 -7.71 -34.79 -3.08
C ALA A 221 -6.17 -34.68 -3.08
N GLU A 222 -5.60 -33.99 -2.09
CA GLU A 222 -4.16 -33.69 -1.89
C GLU A 222 -3.58 -32.49 -2.64
N ALA A 223 -4.33 -31.84 -3.54
CA ALA A 223 -3.91 -30.62 -4.21
C ALA A 223 -4.39 -29.37 -3.47
N LEU A 224 -3.49 -28.40 -3.25
CA LEU A 224 -3.87 -27.07 -2.75
C LEU A 224 -4.64 -26.34 -3.87
N VAL A 225 -5.94 -26.17 -3.68
CA VAL A 225 -6.81 -25.45 -4.64
C VAL A 225 -6.84 -23.96 -4.33
N GLY A 226 -6.54 -23.59 -3.08
CA GLY A 226 -6.51 -22.22 -2.67
C GLY A 226 -6.38 -22.01 -1.18
N GLU A 227 -6.65 -20.78 -0.78
CA GLU A 227 -6.62 -20.28 0.58
C GLU A 227 -7.82 -19.35 0.75
N VAL A 228 -8.36 -19.30 1.98
CA VAL A 228 -9.26 -18.27 2.48
C VAL A 228 -8.52 -17.45 3.52
N ASP A 229 -8.48 -16.14 3.35
CA ASP A 229 -7.78 -15.26 4.29
C ASP A 229 -8.47 -15.30 5.66
N ALA A 230 -9.77 -15.02 5.73
CA ALA A 230 -10.51 -15.11 6.99
C ALA A 230 -11.94 -15.65 6.85
N ILE A 231 -12.34 -16.49 7.80
CA ILE A 231 -13.75 -16.65 8.16
C ILE A 231 -13.93 -16.11 9.58
N ILE A 232 -14.87 -15.18 9.76
CA ILE A 232 -15.26 -14.67 11.07
C ILE A 232 -16.73 -14.96 11.35
N GLU A 233 -17.07 -15.10 12.63
CA GLU A 233 -18.44 -15.11 13.12
C GLU A 233 -18.72 -13.77 13.81
N VAL A 234 -19.75 -13.04 13.37
CA VAL A 234 -20.14 -11.74 13.95
C VAL A 234 -21.42 -11.89 14.78
N ASP A 235 -21.39 -11.48 16.04
CA ASP A 235 -22.48 -11.73 16.97
C ASP A 235 -23.80 -11.05 16.57
N ALA A 236 -24.92 -11.78 16.59
CA ALA A 236 -26.19 -11.25 16.08
C ALA A 236 -26.76 -10.05 16.85
N GLN A 237 -26.36 -9.86 18.11
CA GLN A 237 -26.77 -8.69 18.88
C GLN A 237 -26.13 -7.40 18.35
N SER A 238 -24.96 -7.52 17.71
CA SER A 238 -24.29 -6.45 16.99
C SER A 238 -24.82 -6.30 15.56
N SER A 239 -25.28 -7.40 14.95
CA SER A 239 -25.96 -7.37 13.65
C SER A 239 -27.43 -6.97 13.80
N ARG A 240 -27.70 -5.70 14.08
CA ARG A 240 -28.99 -5.14 13.64
C ARG A 240 -29.10 -5.40 12.14
N PRO A 241 -30.25 -5.84 11.60
CA PRO A 241 -30.40 -6.16 10.18
C PRO A 241 -29.92 -5.00 9.32
N TRP A 242 -28.74 -5.19 8.74
CA TRP A 242 -28.00 -4.21 7.97
C TRP A 242 -28.69 -4.01 6.62
N GLY A 243 -29.49 -2.95 6.50
CA GLY A 243 -30.10 -2.55 5.23
C GLY A 243 -31.62 -2.49 5.20
N LEU A 244 -32.33 -2.71 6.30
CA LEU A 244 -33.74 -2.33 6.40
C LEU A 244 -33.84 -1.07 7.26
N SER A 245 -33.73 0.08 6.57
CA SER A 245 -34.30 1.33 7.10
C SER A 245 -35.76 1.04 7.46
N SER A 246 -36.13 1.41 8.68
CA SER A 246 -37.45 1.31 9.28
C SER A 246 -38.61 1.56 8.31
N ALA A 247 -39.08 0.53 7.63
CA ALA A 247 -40.30 0.54 6.85
C ALA A 247 -40.79 -0.90 6.69
N VAL A 248 -41.31 -1.48 7.78
CA VAL A 248 -42.53 -2.31 7.87
C VAL A 248 -42.57 -2.78 9.32
N ALA A 249 -43.13 -1.94 10.20
CA ALA A 249 -43.74 -2.43 11.42
C ALA A 249 -45.17 -2.86 11.04
N GLY A 250 -45.43 -4.17 11.02
CA GLY A 250 -46.77 -4.68 10.82
C GLY A 250 -46.83 -6.06 10.19
N TYR A 251 -46.33 -7.09 10.87
CA TYR A 251 -46.93 -8.42 10.76
C TYR A 251 -46.67 -9.20 12.06
N GLU A 252 -47.67 -9.18 12.95
CA GLU A 252 -47.76 -10.09 14.09
C GLU A 252 -48.27 -11.45 13.58
N GLY A 253 -47.60 -12.54 14.00
CA GLY A 253 -48.19 -13.87 14.02
C GLY A 253 -47.34 -14.97 13.39
N GLY A 254 -46.69 -15.78 14.22
CA GLY A 254 -46.11 -17.06 13.83
C GLY A 254 -45.27 -17.66 14.95
N GLY A 255 -45.71 -18.80 15.50
CA GLY A 255 -45.21 -19.37 16.76
C GLY A 255 -43.74 -19.83 16.76
N PRO A 256 -43.20 -20.15 17.95
CA PRO A 256 -41.80 -20.53 18.11
C PRO A 256 -41.52 -21.88 17.43
N SER A 257 -40.77 -21.83 16.33
CA SER A 257 -40.10 -23.02 15.77
C SER A 257 -38.86 -23.29 16.61
N GLU A 258 -38.96 -24.28 17.48
CA GLU A 258 -37.88 -24.80 18.31
C GLU A 258 -36.87 -25.54 17.41
N THR A 259 -35.86 -24.82 16.91
CA THR A 259 -34.72 -25.44 16.23
C THR A 259 -33.77 -26.03 17.26
N THR A 260 -33.72 -27.35 17.30
CA THR A 260 -32.82 -28.11 18.18
C THR A 260 -31.36 -27.86 17.80
N PRO A 261 -30.47 -27.48 18.73
CA PRO A 261 -29.05 -27.37 18.46
C PRO A 261 -28.47 -28.77 18.27
N VAL A 262 -28.11 -29.11 17.02
CA VAL A 262 -27.37 -30.33 16.69
C VAL A 262 -25.89 -30.09 17.04
N VAL A 263 -25.45 -30.72 18.11
CA VAL A 263 -24.05 -30.72 18.55
C VAL A 263 -23.28 -31.71 17.68
N ASP A 264 -22.38 -31.18 16.85
CA ASP A 264 -21.37 -31.98 16.17
C ASP A 264 -20.01 -31.38 16.56
N SER A 265 -19.31 -32.11 17.42
CA SER A 265 -18.05 -31.68 18.00
C SER A 265 -16.94 -32.10 17.05
N LEU A 266 -16.48 -31.19 16.18
CA LEU A 266 -15.21 -31.37 15.49
C LEU A 266 -14.10 -31.13 16.53
N GLU A 267 -13.53 -32.21 17.07
CA GLU A 267 -12.33 -32.15 17.91
C GLU A 267 -11.12 -31.80 17.04
N VAL A 268 -10.92 -30.50 16.81
CA VAL A 268 -9.66 -29.95 16.30
C VAL A 268 -8.90 -29.38 17.50
N GLY A 269 -8.22 -30.25 18.25
CA GLY A 269 -7.22 -29.91 19.26
C GLY A 269 -7.70 -29.17 20.51
N ASP A 270 -7.90 -29.90 21.62
CA ASP A 270 -7.78 -29.50 23.05
C ASP A 270 -8.27 -28.12 23.56
N ARG A 271 -9.07 -27.34 22.83
CA ARG A 271 -9.57 -26.04 23.29
C ARG A 271 -11.10 -25.96 23.26
N VAL A 272 -11.72 -26.17 24.43
CA VAL A 272 -13.03 -25.66 24.91
C VAL A 272 -14.25 -26.06 24.07
N PRO A 273 -15.44 -26.34 24.67
CA PRO A 273 -16.64 -26.68 23.90
C PRO A 273 -16.99 -25.59 22.87
N CYS A 274 -16.77 -25.90 21.60
CA CYS A 274 -17.13 -25.06 20.47
C CYS A 274 -18.64 -24.83 20.49
N ARG A 275 -19.05 -23.59 20.77
CA ARG A 275 -20.41 -23.14 20.43
C ARG A 275 -20.65 -23.47 18.94
N PRO A 276 -21.79 -24.07 18.57
CA PRO A 276 -22.09 -24.33 17.17
C PRO A 276 -22.00 -23.03 16.35
N LEU A 277 -21.38 -23.11 15.17
CA LEU A 277 -21.32 -21.98 14.25
C LEU A 277 -22.74 -21.57 13.84
N CYS A 278 -23.04 -20.29 13.93
CA CYS A 278 -24.30 -19.74 13.45
C CYS A 278 -24.11 -19.28 12.01
N ALA A 279 -24.67 -20.02 11.06
CA ALA A 279 -24.42 -19.81 9.64
C ALA A 279 -24.75 -18.40 9.13
N ASP A 280 -25.84 -17.81 9.64
CA ASP A 280 -26.28 -16.43 9.34
C ASP A 280 -25.33 -15.34 9.86
N ARG A 281 -24.30 -15.72 10.63
CA ARG A 281 -23.28 -14.85 11.22
C ARG A 281 -21.90 -15.02 10.62
N LEU A 282 -21.73 -15.94 9.67
CA LEU A 282 -20.42 -16.22 9.08
C LEU A 282 -20.13 -15.23 7.96
N HIS A 283 -18.94 -14.64 8.00
CA HIS A 283 -18.42 -13.75 6.99
C HIS A 283 -17.10 -14.29 6.46
N HIS A 284 -16.98 -14.38 5.13
CA HIS A 284 -15.74 -14.66 4.43
C HIS A 284 -15.12 -13.32 4.04
N LEU A 285 -13.99 -12.98 4.65
CA LEU A 285 -13.23 -11.78 4.33
C LEU A 285 -12.06 -12.17 3.43
N GLU A 286 -11.99 -11.52 2.28
CA GLU A 286 -10.80 -11.52 1.44
C GLU A 286 -10.07 -10.19 1.63
N LEU A 287 -8.81 -10.27 2.03
CA LEU A 287 -7.97 -9.14 2.44
C LEU A 287 -7.00 -8.78 1.31
N ALA A 288 -6.80 -7.48 1.08
CA ALA A 288 -5.74 -7.04 0.19
C ALA A 288 -5.25 -5.65 0.57
N CYS A 289 -3.92 -5.49 0.61
CA CYS A 289 -3.28 -4.18 0.60
C CYS A 289 -2.52 -3.99 -0.72
N LYS A 290 -2.95 -3.04 -1.55
CA LYS A 290 -2.37 -2.82 -2.89
C LYS A 290 -2.12 -1.34 -3.17
N PHE A 291 -1.04 -1.07 -3.89
CA PHE A 291 -0.64 0.27 -4.29
C PHE A 291 -0.71 0.32 -5.80
N PHE A 292 -1.38 1.31 -6.38
CA PHE A 292 -1.58 1.39 -7.83
C PHE A 292 -1.04 2.71 -8.38
N LEU A 293 -0.23 2.62 -9.42
CA LEU A 293 0.27 3.74 -10.18
C LEU A 293 -0.67 3.94 -11.37
N VAL A 294 -1.21 5.13 -11.51
CA VAL A 294 -2.08 5.52 -12.61
C VAL A 294 -1.22 5.70 -13.86
N ALA A 295 -1.27 4.71 -14.75
CA ALA A 295 -0.49 4.66 -15.99
C ALA A 295 -1.05 5.59 -17.07
N SER A 296 -2.38 5.73 -17.13
CA SER A 296 -3.09 6.66 -18.00
C SER A 296 -4.29 7.30 -17.28
N GLU A 297 -4.61 8.51 -17.68
CA GLU A 297 -5.81 9.23 -17.25
C GLU A 297 -6.58 9.60 -18.52
N GLU A 298 -7.89 9.38 -18.49
CA GLU A 298 -8.81 9.80 -19.53
C GLU A 298 -9.50 11.09 -19.11
N GLU A 299 -9.53 12.06 -20.03
CA GLU A 299 -10.27 13.30 -19.83
C GLU A 299 -11.74 13.05 -20.15
N GLU A 300 -12.59 13.01 -19.13
CA GLU A 300 -14.04 12.96 -19.34
C GLU A 300 -14.55 14.40 -19.43
N GLU A 301 -14.81 14.85 -20.66
CA GLU A 301 -15.40 16.16 -20.93
C GLU A 301 -16.87 16.13 -20.49
N ARG A 302 -17.19 16.89 -19.44
CA ARG A 302 -18.58 17.05 -18.98
C ARG A 302 -19.26 18.14 -19.79
N THR A 303 -20.52 17.90 -20.16
CA THR A 303 -21.38 18.88 -20.85
C THR A 303 -21.54 20.17 -20.06
N GLU A 304 -21.51 20.08 -18.74
CA GLU A 304 -21.47 21.22 -17.82
C GLU A 304 -20.54 20.92 -16.63
N GLY A 305 -19.66 21.85 -16.30
CA GLY A 305 -18.72 21.75 -15.17
C GLY A 305 -17.26 21.47 -15.57
N PRO A 306 -16.35 21.37 -14.59
CA PRO A 306 -14.94 21.10 -14.86
C PRO A 306 -14.75 19.66 -15.39
N THR A 307 -13.87 19.50 -16.37
CA THR A 307 -13.36 18.19 -16.82
C THR A 307 -12.86 17.42 -15.60
N ILE A 308 -13.35 16.19 -15.45
CA ILE A 308 -12.90 15.28 -14.40
C ILE A 308 -11.98 14.26 -15.03
N LEU A 309 -10.75 14.19 -14.53
CA LEU A 309 -9.82 13.12 -14.89
C LEU A 309 -10.30 11.84 -14.21
N ARG A 310 -10.73 10.86 -15.02
CA ARG A 310 -11.02 9.51 -14.56
C ARG A 310 -9.96 8.56 -15.09
N SER A 311 -9.57 7.61 -14.26
CA SER A 311 -8.72 6.51 -14.67
C SER A 311 -9.55 5.24 -14.62
N PRO A 312 -9.69 4.49 -15.72
CA PRO A 312 -10.29 3.17 -15.64
C PRO A 312 -9.45 2.28 -14.72
N TRP A 313 -10.08 1.28 -14.09
CA TRP A 313 -9.37 0.37 -13.18
C TRP A 313 -8.26 -0.43 -13.88
N SER A 314 -8.37 -0.65 -15.19
CA SER A 314 -7.33 -1.22 -16.03
C SER A 314 -6.08 -0.33 -16.17
N ALA A 315 -6.21 0.98 -15.99
CA ALA A 315 -5.09 1.93 -16.01
C ALA A 315 -4.44 2.13 -14.63
N MET A 316 -5.02 1.54 -13.57
CA MET A 316 -4.45 1.54 -12.22
C MET A 316 -3.58 0.29 -12.08
N VAL A 317 -2.28 0.45 -12.30
CA VAL A 317 -1.33 -0.66 -12.43
C VAL A 317 -0.45 -0.72 -11.20
N GLY A 318 -0.40 -1.88 -10.54
CA GLY A 318 0.48 -2.10 -9.40
C GLY A 318 1.95 -2.00 -9.80
N PRO A 319 2.87 -1.78 -8.84
CA PRO A 319 4.29 -1.83 -9.11
C PRO A 319 4.74 -3.18 -9.73
N ASP A 320 3.98 -4.26 -9.47
CA ASP A 320 4.15 -5.62 -10.01
C ASP A 320 3.50 -5.86 -11.37
N GLY A 321 2.71 -4.92 -11.89
CA GLY A 321 2.00 -5.05 -13.17
C GLY A 321 0.52 -5.46 -13.06
N ASP A 322 0.07 -5.98 -11.91
CA ASP A 322 -1.34 -6.28 -11.65
C ASP A 322 -2.22 -5.03 -11.79
N THR A 323 -3.30 -5.08 -12.57
CA THR A 323 -4.27 -3.99 -12.60
C THR A 323 -5.25 -4.08 -11.42
N LEU A 324 -5.83 -2.94 -11.02
CA LEU A 324 -6.91 -2.93 -10.03
C LEU A 324 -8.10 -3.78 -10.49
N GLU A 325 -8.45 -3.69 -11.78
CA GLU A 325 -9.53 -4.48 -12.37
C GLU A 325 -9.28 -5.99 -12.22
N TRP A 326 -8.09 -6.45 -12.59
CA TRP A 326 -7.71 -7.85 -12.47
C TRP A 326 -7.70 -8.33 -11.02
N LYS A 327 -7.10 -7.55 -10.11
CA LYS A 327 -7.05 -7.95 -8.69
C LYS A 327 -8.44 -7.99 -8.08
N TYR A 328 -9.30 -7.02 -8.40
CA TYR A 328 -10.68 -7.02 -7.93
C TYR A 328 -11.47 -8.22 -8.48
N PHE A 329 -11.34 -8.51 -9.77
CA PHE A 329 -11.93 -9.70 -10.39
C PHE A 329 -11.47 -10.99 -9.70
N LYS A 330 -10.14 -11.16 -9.49
CA LYS A 330 -9.57 -12.32 -8.79
C LYS A 330 -10.17 -12.48 -7.40
N MET A 331 -10.24 -11.41 -6.61
CA MET A 331 -10.82 -11.46 -5.26
C MET A 331 -12.31 -11.83 -5.29
N LYS A 332 -13.10 -11.15 -6.11
CA LYS A 332 -14.57 -11.31 -6.18
C LYS A 332 -14.99 -12.65 -6.75
N ASP A 333 -14.45 -13.01 -7.90
CA ASP A 333 -14.96 -14.11 -8.73
C ASP A 333 -14.17 -15.41 -8.56
N VAL A 334 -12.96 -15.35 -8.00
CA VAL A 334 -12.15 -16.54 -7.72
C VAL A 334 -12.04 -16.79 -6.22
N GLN A 335 -11.44 -15.86 -5.46
CA GLN A 335 -11.05 -16.11 -4.07
C GLN A 335 -12.27 -16.23 -3.16
N LEU A 336 -13.22 -15.28 -3.22
CA LEU A 336 -14.44 -15.31 -2.41
C LEU A 336 -15.40 -16.46 -2.74
N ARG A 337 -15.28 -17.08 -3.92
CA ARG A 337 -16.05 -18.27 -4.30
C ARG A 337 -15.52 -19.54 -3.63
N ARG A 338 -14.29 -19.52 -3.13
CA ARG A 338 -13.65 -20.68 -2.51
C ARG A 338 -14.35 -21.18 -1.25
N SER A 339 -15.06 -20.31 -0.51
CA SER A 339 -15.88 -20.76 0.61
C SER A 339 -17.04 -21.68 0.20
N GLY A 340 -17.44 -21.67 -1.07
CA GLY A 340 -18.44 -22.58 -1.63
C GLY A 340 -17.87 -23.89 -2.20
N VAL A 341 -16.56 -24.12 -2.09
CA VAL A 341 -15.88 -25.32 -2.59
C VAL A 341 -15.77 -26.35 -1.46
N ALA A 342 -16.04 -27.62 -1.74
CA ALA A 342 -15.75 -28.71 -0.80
C ALA A 342 -14.22 -28.83 -0.65
N PRO A 343 -13.65 -28.99 0.56
CA PRO A 343 -14.29 -29.38 1.81
C PRO A 343 -14.78 -28.23 2.69
N LEU A 344 -14.44 -26.97 2.38
CA LEU A 344 -14.77 -25.85 3.26
C LEU A 344 -16.29 -25.63 3.36
N LYS A 345 -17.02 -25.80 2.25
CA LYS A 345 -18.49 -25.74 2.25
C LYS A 345 -19.11 -26.75 3.21
N ASP A 346 -18.59 -27.97 3.25
CA ASP A 346 -19.12 -29.03 4.12
C ASP A 346 -18.88 -28.70 5.60
N LEU A 347 -17.75 -28.04 5.90
CA LEU A 347 -17.39 -27.59 7.23
C LEU A 347 -18.25 -26.41 7.70
N LEU A 348 -18.54 -25.45 6.82
CA LEU A 348 -19.33 -24.25 7.14
C LEU A 348 -20.84 -24.50 7.16
N ARG A 349 -21.30 -25.57 6.49
CA ARG A 349 -22.73 -25.97 6.30
C ARG A 349 -23.56 -25.00 5.45
N GLU A 350 -23.28 -23.71 5.48
CA GLU A 350 -23.89 -22.68 4.63
C GLU A 350 -22.83 -21.76 4.04
N ASP A 351 -23.23 -21.01 3.01
CA ASP A 351 -22.37 -20.02 2.36
C ASP A 351 -22.20 -18.79 3.26
N PRO A 352 -20.97 -18.44 3.70
CA PRO A 352 -20.74 -17.24 4.46
C PRO A 352 -20.95 -15.98 3.62
N MET A 353 -21.30 -14.87 4.26
CA MET A 353 -21.41 -13.56 3.62
C MET A 353 -20.04 -13.07 3.14
N ARG A 354 -19.92 -12.71 1.86
CA ARG A 354 -18.64 -12.40 1.22
C ARG A 354 -18.29 -10.91 1.34
N TRP A 355 -17.13 -10.63 1.94
CA TRP A 355 -16.63 -9.28 2.22
C TRP A 355 -15.26 -9.09 1.57
N ILE A 356 -15.07 -7.96 0.88
CA ILE A 356 -13.76 -7.51 0.39
C ILE A 356 -13.25 -6.41 1.30
N TRP A 357 -12.05 -6.61 1.84
CA TRP A 357 -11.29 -5.60 2.57
C TRP A 357 -10.04 -5.23 1.78
N MET A 358 -10.22 -4.41 0.75
CA MET A 358 -9.14 -4.02 -0.19
C MET A 358 -8.70 -2.58 0.02
N TYR A 359 -7.63 -2.40 0.79
CA TYR A 359 -7.07 -1.10 1.15
C TYR A 359 -5.77 -0.81 0.40
N GLY A 360 -5.35 0.44 0.40
CA GLY A 360 -4.24 0.85 -0.45
C GLY A 360 -4.13 2.33 -0.75
N ARG A 361 -3.37 2.62 -1.79
CA ARG A 361 -3.09 3.98 -2.26
C ARG A 361 -3.02 4.06 -3.78
N HIS A 362 -3.45 5.19 -4.31
CA HIS A 362 -3.32 5.51 -5.73
C HIS A 362 -2.18 6.51 -5.92
N PHE A 363 -1.35 6.33 -6.93
CA PHE A 363 -0.24 7.23 -7.23
C PHE A 363 -0.47 7.79 -8.62
N ARG A 364 -0.44 9.12 -8.77
CA ARG A 364 -0.55 9.77 -10.07
C ARG A 364 0.82 10.19 -10.57
N HIS A 365 1.00 10.20 -11.88
CA HIS A 365 2.26 10.66 -12.44
C HIS A 365 2.51 12.11 -12.03
N PHE A 366 3.73 12.44 -11.60
CA PHE A 366 4.01 13.74 -11.01
C PHE A 366 3.70 14.91 -11.95
N SER A 367 3.82 14.72 -13.27
CA SER A 367 3.47 15.76 -14.26
C SER A 367 1.97 16.07 -14.36
N LYS A 368 1.12 15.17 -13.85
CA LYS A 368 -0.34 15.35 -13.75
C LYS A 368 -0.74 16.06 -12.46
N LEU A 369 0.19 16.15 -11.50
CA LEU A 369 0.02 17.01 -10.35
C LEU A 369 0.21 18.45 -10.81
N GLN A 370 -0.61 19.37 -10.29
CA GLN A 370 -0.64 20.74 -10.80
C GLN A 370 0.70 21.50 -10.60
N GLN A 371 1.68 20.93 -9.88
CA GLN A 371 2.99 21.50 -9.58
C GLN A 371 4.04 20.39 -9.35
N PRO A 372 5.34 20.69 -9.55
CA PRO A 372 6.43 19.95 -8.90
C PRO A 372 6.24 19.99 -7.37
N LEU A 373 6.74 18.98 -6.66
CA LEU A 373 6.51 18.83 -5.21
C LEU A 373 6.88 20.08 -4.39
N GLY A 374 7.83 20.91 -4.84
CA GLY A 374 8.35 22.05 -4.08
C GLY A 374 7.63 23.40 -4.19
N ILE A 375 6.70 23.64 -5.12
CA ILE A 375 6.25 25.02 -5.42
C ILE A 375 5.19 25.57 -4.44
N PHE A 376 4.44 24.72 -3.73
CA PHE A 376 3.37 25.17 -2.81
C PHE A 376 3.50 24.62 -1.39
N LEU A 377 4.67 24.13 -1.01
CA LEU A 377 5.00 23.88 0.39
C LEU A 377 5.34 25.18 1.15
N GLU A 378 4.92 26.35 0.64
CA GLU A 378 4.86 27.60 1.38
C GLU A 378 3.89 27.41 2.56
N SER A 379 4.49 26.87 3.62
CA SER A 379 4.13 26.91 5.02
C SER A 379 3.22 28.07 5.38
N ARG A 380 1.91 27.91 5.18
CA ARG A 380 0.95 28.63 6.02
C ARG A 380 0.99 27.96 7.39
N PRO A 381 1.47 28.64 8.45
CA PRO A 381 1.41 28.11 9.80
C PRO A 381 -0.07 27.86 10.12
N GLY A 382 -0.46 26.59 10.31
CA GLY A 382 -1.85 26.18 10.55
C GLY A 382 -2.60 25.61 9.35
N SER A 383 -2.03 25.59 8.15
CA SER A 383 -2.54 24.74 7.07
C SER A 383 -2.03 23.33 7.31
N LEU A 384 -2.94 22.35 7.43
CA LEU A 384 -2.54 20.94 7.40
C LEU A 384 -1.72 20.73 6.13
N SER A 385 -0.50 20.22 6.32
CA SER A 385 0.46 19.96 5.26
C SER A 385 -0.18 19.01 4.25
N TRP A 386 -0.59 19.57 3.11
CA TRP A 386 -1.05 18.87 1.92
C TRP A 386 -2.10 17.76 2.15
N ARG A 387 -3.39 18.12 2.04
CA ARG A 387 -4.35 17.26 1.34
C ARG A 387 -4.38 17.74 -0.10
N CYS A 388 -4.23 16.85 -1.08
CA CYS A 388 -4.83 17.12 -2.38
C CYS A 388 -6.33 16.96 -2.16
N GLU A 389 -7.03 18.06 -1.83
CA GLU A 389 -8.47 18.07 -1.49
C GLU A 389 -9.35 17.41 -2.57
N ARG A 390 -8.83 17.21 -3.79
CA ARG A 390 -9.51 16.52 -4.88
C ARG A 390 -9.29 15.01 -4.95
N LEU A 391 -8.34 14.43 -4.22
CA LEU A 391 -7.91 13.04 -4.41
C LEU A 391 -8.17 12.10 -3.22
N GLY A 392 -8.72 12.58 -2.10
CA GLY A 392 -8.86 11.77 -0.89
C GLY A 392 -7.50 11.43 -0.27
N GLY A 393 -7.45 11.10 1.03
CA GLY A 393 -6.20 10.90 1.80
C GLY A 393 -5.25 9.79 1.33
N THR A 394 -5.57 9.10 0.23
CA THR A 394 -4.86 7.91 -0.27
C THR A 394 -4.00 8.16 -1.50
N ALA A 395 -3.90 9.40 -1.98
CA ALA A 395 -3.13 9.70 -3.18
C ALA A 395 -1.66 10.01 -2.92
N GLY A 396 -0.76 9.52 -3.79
CA GLY A 396 0.65 9.87 -3.86
C GLY A 396 1.08 10.24 -5.27
N TRP A 397 2.39 10.40 -5.47
CA TRP A 397 2.98 10.66 -6.79
C TRP A 397 3.76 9.46 -7.32
N TRP A 398 3.98 9.38 -8.62
CA TRP A 398 5.02 8.52 -9.18
C TRP A 398 5.75 9.20 -10.33
N CYS A 399 7.00 8.80 -10.57
CA CYS A 399 7.80 9.26 -11.70
C CYS A 399 8.76 8.18 -12.17
N TYR A 400 9.31 8.34 -13.38
CA TYR A 400 10.45 7.54 -13.81
C TYR A 400 11.74 8.00 -13.13
N GLU A 401 12.76 7.13 -13.14
CA GLU A 401 14.06 7.39 -12.51
C GLU A 401 14.78 8.63 -13.05
N ASP A 402 14.75 8.83 -14.36
CA ASP A 402 15.33 9.98 -15.05
C ASP A 402 14.49 11.26 -14.88
N GLU A 403 13.28 11.13 -14.36
CA GLU A 403 12.39 12.24 -14.03
C GLU A 403 12.46 12.65 -12.57
N LEU A 404 13.14 11.88 -11.71
CA LEU A 404 13.19 12.14 -10.27
C LEU A 404 13.70 13.55 -9.94
N ALA A 405 14.70 14.05 -10.66
CA ALA A 405 15.21 15.40 -10.48
C ALA A 405 14.13 16.47 -10.79
N ALA A 406 13.34 16.27 -11.85
CA ALA A 406 12.23 17.17 -12.20
C ALA A 406 11.05 17.04 -11.23
N CYS A 407 10.80 15.84 -10.71
CA CYS A 407 9.76 15.56 -9.73
C CYS A 407 10.04 16.26 -8.39
N ILE A 408 11.28 16.13 -7.90
CA ILE A 408 11.76 16.82 -6.70
C ILE A 408 11.75 18.34 -6.92
N GLY A 409 12.13 18.81 -8.11
CA GLY A 409 12.17 20.23 -8.45
C GLY A 409 13.09 21.00 -7.51
N ASP A 410 12.58 22.09 -6.94
CA ASP A 410 13.34 23.01 -6.08
C ASP A 410 13.22 22.69 -4.57
N LEU A 411 12.78 21.48 -4.19
CA LEU A 411 12.72 21.09 -2.78
C LEU A 411 14.09 21.26 -2.13
N TRP A 412 14.16 22.19 -1.17
CA TRP A 412 15.42 22.63 -0.61
C TRP A 412 15.93 21.64 0.44
N ASP A 413 17.22 21.29 0.36
CA ASP A 413 17.91 20.43 1.32
C ASP A 413 17.97 21.03 2.75
N GLY A 414 17.43 22.21 3.00
CA GLY A 414 17.23 22.74 4.37
C GLY A 414 15.92 22.30 5.01
N GLU A 415 14.86 22.15 4.22
CA GLU A 415 13.48 22.03 4.72
C GLU A 415 12.91 20.62 4.56
N PHE A 416 13.37 19.90 3.52
CA PHE A 416 12.87 18.58 3.19
C PHE A 416 13.95 17.51 3.28
N ARG A 417 13.54 16.32 3.68
CA ARG A 417 14.34 15.10 3.60
C ARG A 417 13.54 14.00 2.92
N PHE A 418 14.25 12.99 2.45
CA PHE A 418 13.69 11.86 1.74
C PHE A 418 14.02 10.59 2.49
N LEU A 419 13.04 9.72 2.61
CA LEU A 419 13.19 8.43 3.29
C LEU A 419 12.72 7.34 2.32
N PRO A 420 13.65 6.60 1.70
CA PRO A 420 13.31 5.38 0.96
C PRO A 420 12.66 4.36 1.90
N LEU A 421 11.43 3.96 1.60
CA LEU A 421 10.65 3.06 2.42
C LEU A 421 10.87 1.61 2.00
N ARG A 422 11.23 0.76 2.96
CA ARG A 422 11.26 -0.69 2.80
C ARG A 422 9.90 -1.30 3.12
N LYS A 423 9.62 -2.43 2.47
CA LYS A 423 8.50 -3.29 2.89
C LYS A 423 8.82 -3.86 4.29
N PRO A 424 7.80 -4.16 5.11
CA PRO A 424 6.37 -4.04 4.83
C PRO A 424 5.78 -2.66 5.20
N TYR A 425 6.62 -1.70 5.62
CA TYR A 425 6.23 -0.46 6.28
C TYR A 425 5.79 0.65 5.31
N TRP A 426 4.82 0.32 4.45
CA TRP A 426 4.28 1.19 3.40
C TRP A 426 2.89 1.75 3.73
N LEU A 427 2.33 1.48 4.91
CA LEU A 427 0.92 1.75 5.21
C LEU A 427 0.71 3.19 5.69
N ALA A 428 1.04 3.46 6.96
CA ALA A 428 0.77 4.76 7.58
C ALA A 428 1.81 5.82 7.19
N PRO A 429 1.46 7.12 7.33
CA PRO A 429 2.42 8.21 7.29
C PRO A 429 3.49 8.08 8.37
N ILE A 430 4.71 8.52 8.04
CA ILE A 430 5.87 8.39 8.92
C ILE A 430 6.10 9.66 9.74
N THR A 431 6.45 9.49 11.02
CA THR A 431 6.86 10.56 11.93
C THR A 431 8.03 10.08 12.80
N PHE A 432 9.07 10.89 12.97
CA PHE A 432 10.23 10.54 13.82
C PHE A 432 10.98 11.78 14.32
N ALA A 433 11.76 11.67 15.40
CA ALA A 433 12.51 12.79 15.95
C ALA A 433 13.75 13.15 15.11
N SER A 434 14.73 12.24 15.05
CA SER A 434 16.01 12.46 14.35
C SER A 434 16.31 11.38 13.32
N THR A 435 16.20 10.12 13.72
CA THR A 435 16.43 8.94 12.89
C THR A 435 15.22 8.03 13.04
N HIS A 436 14.71 7.52 11.92
CA HIS A 436 13.61 6.57 12.00
C HIS A 436 14.17 5.19 12.40
N PRO A 437 13.58 4.50 13.40
CA PRO A 437 14.12 3.23 13.89
C PRO A 437 14.21 2.16 12.78
N ASP A 438 13.22 2.13 11.89
CA ASP A 438 13.18 1.16 10.80
C ASP A 438 13.91 1.56 9.51
N PHE A 439 14.16 2.85 9.26
CA PHE A 439 14.63 3.31 7.95
C PHE A 439 15.97 4.06 8.02
N GLY A 440 16.49 4.29 9.23
CA GLY A 440 17.69 5.07 9.43
C GLY A 440 17.45 6.57 9.20
N PRO A 441 18.52 7.32 8.86
CA PRO A 441 18.43 8.76 8.69
C PRO A 441 17.79 9.12 7.35
N ALA A 442 16.91 10.12 7.36
CA ALA A 442 16.41 10.69 6.12
C ALA A 442 17.52 11.45 5.39
N VAL A 443 17.53 11.38 4.06
CA VAL A 443 18.60 11.92 3.20
C VAL A 443 18.18 13.21 2.51
N THR A 444 19.17 13.97 2.06
CA THR A 444 18.96 15.14 1.19
C THR A 444 18.48 14.72 -0.21
N ALA A 445 17.87 15.64 -0.96
CA ALA A 445 17.55 15.44 -2.37
C ALA A 445 18.80 15.07 -3.16
N THR A 446 19.91 15.77 -2.90
CA THR A 446 21.20 15.53 -3.54
C THR A 446 21.70 14.10 -3.31
N GLN A 447 21.68 13.62 -2.06
CA GLN A 447 22.08 12.26 -1.72
C GLN A 447 21.14 11.22 -2.38
N LEU A 448 19.83 11.46 -2.37
CA LEU A 448 18.85 10.58 -3.01
C LEU A 448 19.14 10.43 -4.52
N LEU A 449 19.34 11.55 -5.23
CA LEU A 449 19.62 11.59 -6.66
C LEU A 449 20.93 10.85 -7.00
N ILE A 450 22.00 11.09 -6.21
CA ILE A 450 23.28 10.40 -6.39
C ILE A 450 23.12 8.89 -6.24
N ARG A 451 22.47 8.44 -5.15
CA ARG A 451 22.24 7.02 -4.88
C ARG A 451 21.41 6.36 -5.98
N ARG A 452 20.32 7.00 -6.42
CA ARG A 452 19.49 6.47 -7.51
C ARG A 452 20.25 6.41 -8.83
N ALA A 453 20.98 7.46 -9.20
CA ALA A 453 21.79 7.46 -10.41
C ALA A 453 22.86 6.35 -10.42
N GLN A 454 23.43 6.01 -9.26
CA GLN A 454 24.36 4.88 -9.12
C GLN A 454 23.67 3.54 -9.39
N LEU A 455 22.51 3.29 -8.77
CA LEU A 455 21.72 2.06 -8.99
C LEU A 455 21.30 1.91 -10.47
N VAL A 456 20.90 3.01 -11.11
CA VAL A 456 20.52 3.00 -12.54
C VAL A 456 21.71 2.62 -13.42
N ARG A 457 22.89 3.22 -13.18
CA ARG A 457 24.12 2.88 -13.92
C ARG A 457 24.55 1.43 -13.73
N GLN A 458 24.25 0.84 -12.58
CA GLN A 458 24.54 -0.55 -12.27
C GLN A 458 23.50 -1.52 -12.85
N GLY A 459 22.37 -1.02 -13.39
CA GLY A 459 21.27 -1.87 -13.85
C GLY A 459 20.53 -2.58 -12.70
N THR A 460 20.73 -2.15 -11.46
CA THR A 460 20.14 -2.73 -10.24
C THR A 460 19.01 -1.89 -9.69
N ALA A 461 18.62 -0.82 -10.38
CA ALA A 461 17.59 0.08 -9.93
C ALA A 461 16.22 -0.62 -9.91
N LYS A 462 15.68 -0.76 -8.70
CA LYS A 462 14.34 -1.28 -8.44
C LYS A 462 13.39 -0.13 -8.18
N ARG A 463 12.09 -0.40 -8.34
CA ARG A 463 11.01 0.44 -7.80
C ARG A 463 11.25 0.75 -6.32
N VAL A 464 11.03 1.99 -5.92
CA VAL A 464 11.18 2.41 -4.54
C VAL A 464 10.05 3.35 -4.15
N LEU A 465 9.43 3.12 -3.00
CA LEU A 465 8.51 4.07 -2.39
C LEU A 465 9.34 5.05 -1.55
N ILE A 466 9.10 6.34 -1.69
CA ILE A 466 9.84 7.39 -1.00
C ILE A 466 8.85 8.23 -0.21
N ALA A 467 9.07 8.37 1.09
CA ALA A 467 8.45 9.43 1.87
C ALA A 467 9.27 10.71 1.74
N VAL A 468 8.60 11.83 1.48
CA VAL A 468 9.16 13.17 1.63
C VAL A 468 8.71 13.67 2.99
N VAL A 469 9.66 14.06 3.82
CA VAL A 469 9.40 14.53 5.18
C VAL A 469 9.85 15.96 5.34
N ALA A 470 9.12 16.74 6.14
CA ALA A 470 9.42 18.12 6.47
C ALA A 470 9.69 18.27 7.97
N ALA A 471 10.52 19.24 8.34
CA ALA A 471 10.77 19.54 9.74
C ALA A 471 9.52 20.16 10.39
N ALA A 472 9.11 19.61 11.52
CA ALA A 472 8.04 20.09 12.39
C ALA A 472 8.56 20.14 13.84
N GLY A 473 9.11 21.29 14.23
CA GLY A 473 9.73 21.47 15.54
C GLY A 473 10.99 20.61 15.70
N GLN A 474 10.94 19.62 16.60
CA GLN A 474 12.02 18.65 16.86
C GLN A 474 11.78 17.30 16.19
N SER A 475 10.82 17.24 15.27
CA SER A 475 10.43 16.02 14.57
C SER A 475 10.37 16.23 13.06
N TRP A 476 10.40 15.13 12.33
CA TRP A 476 10.13 15.05 10.91
C TRP A 476 8.77 14.40 10.72
N ILE A 477 7.94 15.00 9.89
CA ILE A 477 6.62 14.48 9.53
C ILE A 477 6.56 14.24 8.02
N GLU A 478 5.95 13.13 7.62
CA GLU A 478 5.68 12.85 6.21
C GLU A 478 4.71 13.88 5.65
N VAL A 479 5.13 14.53 4.57
CA VAL A 479 4.32 15.50 3.83
C VAL A 479 3.93 14.98 2.45
N HIS A 480 4.68 14.04 1.88
CA HIS A 480 4.30 13.35 0.66
C HIS A 480 4.86 11.93 0.66
N ARG A 481 4.31 11.09 -0.22
CA ARG A 481 5.00 9.90 -0.68
C ARG A 481 4.79 9.63 -2.15
N GLY A 482 5.75 8.92 -2.73
CA GLY A 482 5.62 8.48 -4.10
C GLY A 482 6.59 7.44 -4.55
N PHE A 483 6.26 6.83 -5.69
CA PHE A 483 7.07 5.79 -6.31
C PHE A 483 8.04 6.35 -7.34
N VAL A 484 9.28 5.88 -7.29
CA VAL A 484 10.23 6.01 -8.39
C VAL A 484 10.36 4.66 -9.05
N VAL A 485 10.05 4.58 -10.34
CA VAL A 485 10.03 3.33 -11.12
C VAL A 485 11.00 3.38 -12.30
N PRO A 486 11.56 2.23 -12.72
CA PRO A 486 12.39 2.18 -13.92
C PRO A 486 11.57 2.49 -15.17
N ARG A 487 12.25 2.96 -16.23
CA ARG A 487 11.63 3.23 -17.56
C ARG A 487 10.97 2.01 -18.21
N SER A 488 11.32 0.82 -17.76
CA SER A 488 10.70 -0.40 -18.21
C SER A 488 9.27 -0.57 -17.68
N TRP A 489 8.90 0.10 -16.57
CA TRP A 489 7.56 0.02 -16.03
C TRP A 489 6.55 0.80 -16.91
N PRO A 490 5.31 0.31 -17.10
CA PRO A 490 4.83 -1.01 -16.71
C PRO A 490 5.34 -2.05 -17.72
N GLN A 491 6.21 -2.97 -17.29
CA GLN A 491 6.51 -4.11 -18.15
C GLN A 491 5.23 -4.95 -18.17
N THR A 492 4.57 -5.03 -19.31
CA THR A 492 3.69 -6.17 -19.57
C THR A 492 4.58 -7.39 -19.51
N VAL A 493 4.44 -8.19 -18.44
CA VAL A 493 5.02 -9.53 -18.41
C VAL A 493 4.35 -10.27 -19.57
N SER A 494 5.06 -10.36 -20.70
CA SER A 494 4.60 -11.02 -21.93
C SER A 494 4.56 -12.53 -21.76
#